data_AF-A0A947KJ50-F1
#
_entry.id   AF-A0A947KJ50-F1
#
_cell.length_a   1.000
_cell.length_b   1.000
_cell.length_c   1.000
_cell.angle_alpha   90.00
_cell.angle_beta   90.00
_cell.angle_gamma   90.00
#
_symmetry.space_group_name_H-M   'P 1'
#
loop_
_entity.id
_entity.type
_entity.pdbx_description
1 polymer ?
#
loop_
_entity_poly.entity_id
_entity_poly.type
_entity_poly.pdbx_seq_one_letter_code
_entity_poly.pdbx_strand_id
1 'polypeptide(L)'
;MRIKKLFVTLSFSVLFSTSILSGQIRIHFNDVNVLENGDIKAEIVAQNVGSRTRFGVSYGSDFYGRNHIESSSPINSWDSNIFNFHICYKDILHARYVMKTPSSVTIRTIFGTSIEMDRPLYEMQSTGSSGEIWNIYFTNIPMKSENVEIVILSDSYTIGDMPLAEEARAEINQKVSDFIKEGNKFAAENDFVNAILNYKQTLQLVDDTKILTISREIASCYYQIAKRAFSDGDYFLANENYFLCFDYDLSNSFDRNPINKNIAMGYFKIGEKEFLNGRYKLAIDNYRLCQKTDISYTEKIKKNYAESVFQIAGRYKNSDYKKSSELYKEAIKIDKDYYKKVDAKFKSIRKNQFTNILSSSIPGWRQYCRKQKNYLYISGGFLSFSGLAIYYSISADQHYEDYKKASTNSEANSLYDETISMRNKNIICQIGAIGTILWSIVDSYNYVGNFNNTFTIPQKNYSIKLYPSLDYNALTTNFVFNF
;
A
#
# COMPACT_ATOMS: atom_id res chain seq x y z
N MET A 1 -36.28 -8.30 81.95
CA MET A 1 -34.85 -8.37 82.35
C MET A 1 -34.15 -7.11 81.87
N ARG A 2 -33.20 -6.62 82.67
CA ARG A 2 -32.64 -5.26 82.72
C ARG A 2 -31.55 -4.96 81.66
N ILE A 3 -31.55 -3.72 81.15
CA ILE A 3 -30.40 -2.78 80.93
C ILE A 3 -29.38 -3.13 79.81
N LYS A 4 -29.19 -2.23 78.81
CA LYS A 4 -28.00 -1.33 78.67
C LYS A 4 -27.99 -0.44 77.41
N LYS A 5 -27.74 0.84 77.71
CA LYS A 5 -27.39 2.02 76.89
C LYS A 5 -26.31 1.76 75.85
N LEU A 6 -26.31 2.52 74.75
CA LEU A 6 -25.09 3.19 74.29
C LEU A 6 -25.39 4.56 73.65
N PHE A 7 -24.77 5.57 74.24
CA PHE A 7 -24.54 6.93 73.76
C PHE A 7 -23.45 6.89 72.68
N VAL A 8 -23.57 7.67 71.59
CA VAL A 8 -22.41 8.29 70.93
C VAL A 8 -22.76 9.71 70.53
N THR A 9 -22.15 10.63 71.27
CA THR A 9 -21.87 12.02 70.97
C THR A 9 -20.96 12.11 69.74
N LEU A 10 -21.24 12.98 68.78
CA LEU A 10 -20.17 13.53 67.94
C LEU A 10 -20.34 15.04 67.80
N SER A 11 -19.39 15.74 68.40
CA SER A 11 -19.25 17.19 68.41
C SER A 11 -18.55 17.67 67.14
N PHE A 12 -18.99 18.85 66.67
CA PHE A 12 -18.17 19.95 66.14
C PHE A 12 -17.05 19.64 65.14
N SER A 13 -17.20 20.13 63.92
CA SER A 13 -16.11 20.78 63.18
C SER A 13 -16.69 21.79 62.20
N VAL A 14 -16.57 23.06 62.59
CA VAL A 14 -16.70 24.22 61.72
C VAL A 14 -15.67 24.09 60.61
N LEU A 15 -16.12 23.84 59.39
CA LEU A 15 -15.37 24.10 58.17
C LEU A 15 -16.11 25.21 57.43
N PHE A 16 -15.74 26.45 57.76
CA PHE A 16 -15.84 27.56 56.80
C PHE A 16 -14.90 27.21 55.64
N SER A 17 -15.39 26.38 54.72
CA SER A 17 -14.90 26.43 53.35
C SER A 17 -15.61 27.62 52.72
N THR A 18 -14.88 28.72 52.55
CA THR A 18 -15.17 29.71 51.53
C THR A 18 -15.05 29.00 50.18
N SER A 19 -16.09 28.23 49.85
CA SER A 19 -16.37 27.82 48.50
C SER A 19 -16.65 29.11 47.76
N ILE A 20 -15.60 29.67 47.15
CA ILE A 20 -15.73 30.56 46.00
C ILE A 20 -16.55 29.72 45.01
N LEU A 21 -17.88 29.89 45.04
CA LEU A 21 -18.77 29.43 44.00
C LEU A 21 -18.29 30.11 42.73
N SER A 22 -17.38 29.46 42.01
CA SER A 22 -17.20 29.70 40.59
C SER A 22 -18.53 29.31 39.96
N GLY A 23 -19.45 30.26 39.83
CA GLY A 23 -20.71 30.04 39.15
C GLY A 23 -20.42 29.45 37.78
N GLN A 24 -20.94 28.25 37.51
CA GLN A 24 -20.94 27.73 36.15
C GLN A 24 -21.77 28.69 35.30
N ILE A 25 -21.23 29.08 34.15
CA ILE A 25 -21.95 29.88 33.16
C ILE A 25 -23.23 29.13 32.81
N ARG A 26 -24.35 29.84 32.78
CA ARG A 26 -25.64 29.29 32.35
C ARG A 26 -26.11 30.03 31.12
N ILE A 27 -26.45 29.29 30.08
CA ILE A 27 -27.02 29.82 28.85
C ILE A 27 -28.50 29.46 28.81
N HIS A 28 -29.34 30.46 28.63
CA HIS A 28 -30.78 30.28 28.47
C HIS A 28 -31.21 30.92 27.16
N PHE A 29 -31.79 30.14 26.26
CA PHE A 29 -32.41 30.68 25.04
C PHE A 29 -33.75 31.30 25.41
N ASN A 30 -33.86 32.62 25.30
CA ASN A 30 -35.07 33.36 25.65
C ASN A 30 -36.06 33.36 24.48
N ASP A 31 -35.54 33.65 23.27
CA ASP A 31 -36.34 33.68 22.05
C ASP A 31 -35.46 33.28 20.86
N VAL A 32 -36.03 32.54 19.91
CA VAL A 32 -35.33 32.15 18.67
C VAL A 32 -36.31 32.30 17.52
N ASN A 33 -36.03 33.26 16.65
CA ASN A 33 -36.87 33.61 15.51
C ASN A 33 -36.19 33.23 14.20
N VAL A 34 -36.89 32.43 13.40
CA VAL A 34 -36.55 32.18 11.99
C VAL A 34 -37.28 33.21 11.13
N LEU A 35 -36.53 33.95 10.32
CA LEU A 35 -37.04 35.00 9.45
C LEU A 35 -37.31 34.45 8.05
N GLU A 36 -38.16 35.14 7.28
CA GLU A 36 -38.63 34.68 5.96
C GLU A 36 -37.50 34.49 4.94
N ASN A 37 -36.38 35.21 5.10
CA ASN A 37 -35.20 35.11 4.23
C ASN A 37 -34.22 34.00 4.65
N GLY A 38 -34.55 33.20 5.66
CA GLY A 38 -33.67 32.16 6.21
C GLY A 38 -32.62 32.69 7.18
N ASP A 39 -32.73 33.94 7.60
CA ASP A 39 -31.95 34.44 8.73
C ASP A 39 -32.53 33.93 10.04
N ILE A 40 -31.68 33.71 11.03
CA ILE A 40 -32.06 33.21 12.35
C ILE A 40 -31.52 34.15 13.40
N LYS A 41 -32.42 34.68 14.24
CA LYS A 41 -32.09 35.54 15.36
C LYS A 41 -32.37 34.81 16.66
N ALA A 42 -31.34 34.63 17.49
CA ALA A 42 -31.48 34.09 18.83
C ALA A 42 -31.21 35.18 19.88
N GLU A 43 -32.14 35.36 20.81
CA GLU A 43 -31.95 36.10 22.04
C GLU A 43 -31.63 35.12 23.16
N ILE A 44 -30.47 35.31 23.78
CA ILE A 44 -29.92 34.43 24.81
C ILE A 44 -29.65 35.23 26.07
N VAL A 45 -29.94 34.64 27.23
CA VAL A 45 -29.58 35.17 28.53
C VAL A 45 -28.39 34.37 29.07
N ALA A 46 -27.25 35.03 29.20
CA ALA A 46 -26.04 34.45 29.79
C ALA A 46 -25.89 34.90 31.25
N GLN A 47 -25.84 33.96 32.19
CA GLN A 47 -25.74 34.23 33.63
C GLN A 47 -24.47 33.62 34.25
N ASN A 48 -24.07 34.15 35.42
CA ASN A 48 -22.90 33.69 36.18
C ASN A 48 -21.61 33.70 35.36
N VAL A 49 -21.49 34.69 34.47
CA VAL A 49 -20.25 34.91 33.72
C VAL A 49 -19.22 35.44 34.72
N GLY A 50 -18.16 34.67 34.99
CA GLY A 50 -17.19 34.94 36.07
C GLY A 50 -16.38 36.23 35.88
N SER A 51 -15.64 36.65 36.92
CA SER A 51 -14.96 37.96 36.98
C SER A 51 -13.80 38.16 36.02
N ARG A 52 -13.38 37.10 35.29
CA ARG A 52 -12.34 37.14 34.24
C ARG A 52 -12.56 36.08 33.17
N THR A 53 -13.80 35.87 32.72
CA THR A 53 -14.05 34.91 31.65
C THR A 53 -13.96 35.59 30.29
N ARG A 54 -12.99 35.17 29.48
CA ARG A 54 -12.85 35.57 28.08
C ARG A 54 -13.61 34.59 27.21
N PHE A 55 -14.42 35.10 26.28
CA PHE A 55 -15.07 34.28 25.28
C PHE A 55 -14.61 34.72 23.90
N GLY A 56 -14.10 33.76 23.13
CA GLY A 56 -13.93 33.93 21.70
C GLY A 56 -15.28 33.68 21.01
N VAL A 57 -15.77 34.66 20.26
CA VAL A 57 -16.93 34.56 19.38
C VAL A 57 -16.44 34.84 17.97
N SER A 58 -16.11 33.81 17.22
CA SER A 58 -15.68 33.98 15.83
C SER A 58 -16.91 34.09 14.93
N TYR A 59 -17.01 35.16 14.13
CA TYR A 59 -18.03 35.36 13.10
C TYR A 59 -17.35 35.90 11.83
N GLY A 60 -17.87 35.58 10.64
CA GLY A 60 -17.27 35.94 9.33
C GLY A 60 -16.36 34.87 8.67
N SER A 61 -15.79 35.18 7.49
CA SER A 61 -15.06 34.22 6.63
C SER A 61 -13.59 33.95 7.02
N ASP A 62 -13.02 34.73 7.93
CA ASP A 62 -11.60 34.66 8.35
C ASP A 62 -11.33 33.64 9.47
N PHE A 63 -12.00 32.49 9.40
CA PHE A 63 -11.93 31.45 10.42
C PHE A 63 -10.49 30.88 10.61
N TYR A 64 -9.67 30.83 9.56
CA TYR A 64 -8.32 30.26 9.61
C TYR A 64 -7.17 31.28 9.71
N GLY A 65 -7.40 32.56 9.41
CA GLY A 65 -6.32 33.55 9.27
C GLY A 65 -5.81 34.15 10.59
N ARG A 66 -6.61 34.11 11.66
CA ARG A 66 -6.33 34.85 12.92
C ARG A 66 -6.03 34.02 14.16
N ASN A 67 -5.99 32.69 14.04
CA ASN A 67 -5.40 31.80 15.07
C ASN A 67 -3.85 31.81 15.06
N HIS A 68 -3.23 32.69 14.26
CA HIS A 68 -1.78 32.87 14.19
C HIS A 68 -1.25 34.16 14.83
N ILE A 69 -2.09 34.92 15.57
CA ILE A 69 -1.60 36.08 16.32
C ILE A 69 -1.04 35.63 17.69
N GLU A 70 0.29 35.50 17.68
CA GLU A 70 1.24 35.67 18.79
C GLU A 70 1.39 34.54 19.83
N SER A 71 2.07 33.49 19.38
CA SER A 71 2.76 32.48 20.19
C SER A 71 3.97 33.01 20.98
N SER A 72 3.90 34.19 21.60
CA SER A 72 5.02 34.80 22.34
C SER A 72 4.71 35.19 23.79
N SER A 73 3.58 34.78 24.35
CA SER A 73 3.37 34.73 25.80
C SER A 73 3.14 33.28 26.24
N PRO A 74 3.59 32.88 27.44
CA PRO A 74 3.31 31.55 27.97
C PRO A 74 1.81 31.47 28.28
N ILE A 75 1.05 30.96 27.31
CA ILE A 75 -0.39 30.80 27.35
C ILE A 75 -0.73 29.63 28.28
N ASN A 76 -1.46 29.93 29.35
CA ASN A 76 -2.11 28.94 30.19
C ASN A 76 -3.14 28.16 29.36
N SER A 77 -3.26 26.86 29.63
CA SER A 77 -4.01 25.82 28.89
C SER A 77 -5.54 25.98 28.84
N TRP A 78 -6.06 27.15 28.49
CA TRP A 78 -7.50 27.43 28.37
C TRP A 78 -7.94 27.86 26.96
N ASP A 79 -7.00 28.05 26.02
CA ASP A 79 -7.27 28.62 24.68
C ASP A 79 -7.50 27.58 23.56
N SER A 80 -7.65 26.29 23.86
CA SER A 80 -7.60 25.24 22.83
C SER A 80 -8.95 24.69 22.35
N ASN A 81 -10.06 25.45 22.37
CA ASN A 81 -11.32 25.07 21.67
C ASN A 81 -12.23 26.29 21.43
N ILE A 82 -11.96 27.08 20.39
CA ILE A 82 -12.79 28.24 20.01
C ILE A 82 -13.83 27.81 18.97
N PHE A 83 -14.91 27.15 19.42
CA PHE A 83 -16.17 27.00 18.67
C PHE A 83 -17.36 27.23 19.59
N ASN A 84 -17.34 28.34 20.32
CA ASN A 84 -18.32 28.62 21.36
C ASN A 84 -19.70 29.02 20.81
N PHE A 85 -19.82 29.32 19.52
CA PHE A 85 -21.09 29.77 18.91
C PHE A 85 -21.14 29.27 17.48
N HIS A 86 -22.06 28.38 17.17
CA HIS A 86 -22.29 27.93 15.81
C HIS A 86 -23.72 27.47 15.63
N ILE A 87 -24.16 27.43 14.37
CA ILE A 87 -25.37 26.74 13.97
C ILE A 87 -24.97 25.54 13.12
N CYS A 88 -25.62 24.41 13.37
CA CYS A 88 -25.47 23.21 12.56
C CYS A 88 -26.80 22.88 11.91
N TYR A 89 -26.75 22.39 10.68
CA TYR A 89 -27.91 21.97 9.92
C TYR A 89 -27.50 21.03 8.80
N LYS A 90 -28.47 20.28 8.26
CA LYS A 90 -28.28 19.49 7.05
C LYS A 90 -29.03 20.14 5.89
N ASP A 91 -28.29 20.54 4.86
CA ASP A 91 -28.87 20.97 3.59
C ASP A 91 -29.41 19.73 2.85
N ILE A 92 -30.73 19.68 2.69
CA ILE A 92 -31.45 18.52 2.15
C ILE A 92 -31.13 18.32 0.67
N LEU A 93 -31.01 19.40 -0.11
CA LEU A 93 -30.79 19.31 -1.55
C LEU A 93 -29.38 18.86 -1.91
N HIS A 94 -28.41 19.20 -1.07
CA HIS A 94 -27.00 18.87 -1.27
C HIS A 94 -26.52 17.70 -0.39
N ALA A 95 -27.42 17.11 0.41
CA ALA A 95 -27.13 16.05 1.38
C ALA A 95 -25.90 16.36 2.26
N ARG A 96 -25.73 17.62 2.66
CA ARG A 96 -24.51 18.11 3.33
C ARG A 96 -24.80 18.62 4.73
N TYR A 97 -24.04 18.13 5.70
CA TYR A 97 -23.97 18.74 7.02
C TYR A 97 -23.10 20.00 6.98
N VAL A 98 -23.64 21.10 7.47
CA VAL A 98 -22.99 22.41 7.49
C VAL A 98 -22.94 22.91 8.93
N MET A 99 -21.77 23.41 9.32
CA MET A 99 -21.57 24.17 10.54
C MET A 99 -21.21 25.61 10.12
N LYS A 100 -21.92 26.58 10.66
CA LYS A 100 -21.74 28.00 10.34
C LYS A 100 -21.63 28.83 11.60
N THR A 101 -20.72 29.80 11.61
CA THR A 101 -20.61 30.79 12.69
C THR A 101 -21.70 31.86 12.57
N PRO A 102 -21.97 32.61 13.64
CA PRO A 102 -22.83 33.79 13.57
C PRO A 102 -22.36 34.76 12.47
N SER A 103 -23.25 35.62 12.03
CA SER A 103 -22.96 36.77 11.16
C SER A 103 -22.75 38.04 11.99
N SER A 104 -23.45 38.18 13.11
CA SER A 104 -23.24 39.24 14.09
C SER A 104 -23.69 38.80 15.49
N VAL A 105 -23.13 39.45 16.51
CA VAL A 105 -23.51 39.30 17.91
C VAL A 105 -23.58 40.67 18.56
N THR A 106 -24.70 41.00 19.21
CA THR A 106 -24.88 42.23 19.97
C THR A 106 -25.20 41.87 21.42
N ILE A 107 -24.43 42.42 22.35
CA ILE A 107 -24.55 42.17 23.78
C ILE A 107 -25.20 43.38 24.44
N ARG A 108 -26.36 43.19 25.06
CA ARG A 108 -26.98 44.17 25.94
C ARG A 108 -26.58 43.86 27.38
N THR A 109 -25.74 44.73 27.92
CA THR A 109 -25.27 44.67 29.31
C THR A 109 -26.39 44.93 30.31
N ILE A 110 -26.15 44.58 31.57
CA ILE A 110 -27.06 44.84 32.70
C ILE A 110 -27.39 46.34 32.89
N PHE A 111 -26.57 47.24 32.34
CA PHE A 111 -26.77 48.69 32.38
C PHE A 111 -27.59 49.21 31.18
N GLY A 112 -28.15 48.32 30.36
CA GLY A 112 -28.92 48.66 29.16
C GLY A 112 -28.07 49.13 27.97
N THR A 113 -26.74 49.16 28.12
CA THR A 113 -25.83 49.51 27.01
C THR A 113 -25.71 48.34 26.05
N SER A 114 -25.92 48.58 24.76
CA SER A 114 -25.76 47.59 23.69
C SER A 114 -24.38 47.73 23.05
N ILE A 115 -23.66 46.63 22.97
CA ILE A 115 -22.30 46.54 22.45
C ILE A 115 -22.36 45.60 21.25
N GLU A 116 -22.11 46.13 20.05
CA GLU A 116 -21.86 45.29 18.90
C GLU A 116 -20.48 44.65 19.06
N MET A 117 -20.41 43.35 18.90
CA MET A 117 -19.14 42.66 18.94
C MET A 117 -18.46 42.89 17.60
N ASP A 118 -17.43 43.74 17.53
CA ASP A 118 -16.67 44.04 16.30
C ASP A 118 -15.40 43.16 16.15
N ARG A 119 -15.10 42.31 17.14
CA ARG A 119 -13.87 41.50 17.22
C ARG A 119 -14.20 40.05 17.60
N PRO A 120 -13.36 39.07 17.19
CA PRO A 120 -13.57 37.66 17.49
C PRO A 120 -13.37 37.29 18.98
N LEU A 121 -12.99 38.25 19.83
CA LEU A 121 -12.72 38.07 21.24
C LEU A 121 -13.44 39.17 22.02
N TYR A 122 -14.29 38.76 22.96
CA TYR A 122 -14.92 39.64 23.93
C TYR A 122 -14.56 39.19 25.34
N GLU A 123 -13.96 40.11 26.08
CA GLU A 123 -13.62 39.92 27.48
C GLU A 123 -14.74 40.48 28.34
N MET A 124 -15.40 39.62 29.09
CA MET A 124 -16.54 39.98 29.92
C MET A 124 -16.09 40.27 31.35
N GLN A 125 -16.69 41.29 31.96
CA GLN A 125 -16.61 41.48 33.40
C GLN A 125 -17.73 40.70 34.09
N SER A 126 -17.53 40.35 35.37
CA SER A 126 -18.53 39.54 36.12
C SER A 126 -19.90 40.19 36.10
N THR A 127 -20.91 39.44 35.64
CA THR A 127 -22.30 39.91 35.62
C THR A 127 -23.05 39.54 36.91
N GLY A 128 -22.47 38.67 37.75
CA GLY A 128 -23.14 38.16 38.96
C GLY A 128 -24.39 37.33 38.62
N SER A 129 -25.43 37.40 39.45
CA SER A 129 -26.73 36.77 39.20
C SER A 129 -27.57 37.49 38.15
N SER A 130 -27.24 38.75 37.83
CA SER A 130 -27.84 39.46 36.70
C SER A 130 -27.27 38.90 35.40
N GLY A 131 -28.15 38.42 34.52
CA GLY A 131 -27.75 37.93 33.20
C GLY A 131 -27.60 39.07 32.19
N GLU A 132 -26.77 38.87 31.18
CA GLU A 132 -26.73 39.72 29.99
C GLU A 132 -27.56 39.12 28.87
N ILE A 133 -28.09 39.98 28.00
CA ILE A 133 -28.90 39.56 26.85
C ILE A 133 -28.03 39.63 25.60
N TRP A 134 -27.82 38.49 24.95
CA TRP A 134 -27.07 38.38 23.71
C TRP A 134 -28.04 38.18 22.57
N ASN A 135 -27.96 39.04 21.57
CA ASN A 135 -28.67 38.91 20.32
C ASN A 135 -27.68 38.36 19.28
N ILE A 136 -27.88 37.13 18.86
CA ILE A 136 -27.04 36.43 17.89
C ILE A 136 -27.80 36.29 16.60
N TYR A 137 -27.14 36.58 15.48
CA TYR A 137 -27.75 36.55 14.17
C TYR A 137 -26.97 35.63 13.24
N PHE A 138 -27.66 34.68 12.60
CA PHE A 138 -27.12 33.81 11.56
C PHE A 138 -27.81 34.16 10.25
N THR A 139 -27.05 34.61 9.24
CA THR A 139 -27.65 34.96 7.94
C THR A 139 -27.66 33.79 6.98
N ASN A 140 -28.55 33.81 5.99
CA ASN A 140 -28.52 32.91 4.82
C ASN A 140 -28.47 31.42 5.20
N ILE A 141 -29.30 30.99 6.16
CA ILE A 141 -29.48 29.55 6.42
C ILE A 141 -30.48 29.04 5.37
N PRO A 142 -30.13 28.01 4.58
CA PRO A 142 -31.01 27.57 3.51
C PRO A 142 -32.38 27.15 4.06
N MET A 143 -33.45 27.70 3.48
CA MET A 143 -34.84 27.40 3.89
C MET A 143 -35.23 25.92 3.71
N LYS A 144 -34.41 25.16 2.96
CA LYS A 144 -34.53 23.72 2.70
C LYS A 144 -33.58 22.88 3.58
N SER A 145 -33.34 23.32 4.82
CA SER A 145 -32.47 22.62 5.78
C SER A 145 -33.28 21.87 6.83
N GLU A 146 -32.78 20.71 7.26
CA GLU A 146 -33.34 19.94 8.38
C GLU A 146 -32.42 19.93 9.59
N ASN A 147 -33.00 19.62 10.75
CA ASN A 147 -32.30 19.49 12.03
C ASN A 147 -31.42 20.71 12.34
N VAL A 148 -31.97 21.91 12.18
CA VAL A 148 -31.26 23.15 12.49
C VAL A 148 -31.14 23.30 14.00
N GLU A 149 -29.92 23.46 14.47
CA GLU A 149 -29.60 23.58 15.89
C GLU A 149 -28.53 24.66 16.11
N ILE A 150 -28.82 25.58 17.03
CA ILE A 150 -27.86 26.57 17.52
C ILE A 150 -27.14 25.97 18.71
N VAL A 151 -25.80 25.99 18.69
CA VAL A 151 -24.94 25.54 19.78
C VAL A 151 -24.15 26.72 20.31
N ILE A 152 -24.26 26.94 21.62
CA ILE A 152 -23.58 28.00 22.35
C ILE A 152 -22.89 27.41 23.57
N LEU A 153 -21.56 27.46 23.57
CA LEU A 153 -20.68 26.82 24.55
C LEU A 153 -21.00 25.32 24.62
N SER A 154 -21.70 24.90 25.67
CA SER A 154 -22.10 23.51 25.90
C SER A 154 -23.63 23.33 25.88
N ASP A 155 -24.39 24.41 25.66
CA ASP A 155 -25.84 24.40 25.58
C ASP A 155 -26.27 24.50 24.12
N SER A 156 -27.41 23.91 23.78
CA SER A 156 -27.95 23.97 22.43
C SER A 156 -29.45 24.24 22.42
N TYR A 157 -29.92 24.73 21.28
CA TYR A 157 -31.33 24.95 21.00
C TYR A 157 -31.66 24.39 19.63
N THR A 158 -32.49 23.36 19.61
CA THR A 158 -32.99 22.76 18.37
C THR A 158 -34.16 23.60 17.85
N ILE A 159 -33.96 24.21 16.68
CA ILE A 159 -35.00 24.89 15.91
C ILE A 159 -35.86 23.85 15.19
N GLY A 160 -35.24 22.77 14.73
CA GLY A 160 -35.88 21.74 13.92
C GLY A 160 -35.77 22.05 12.44
N ASP A 161 -36.82 21.77 11.69
CA ASP A 161 -36.81 21.91 10.24
C ASP A 161 -37.13 23.35 9.80
N MET A 162 -36.42 23.83 8.78
CA MET A 162 -36.72 25.12 8.16
C MET A 162 -38.04 25.04 7.36
N PRO A 163 -38.73 26.16 7.09
CA PRO A 163 -40.07 26.14 6.51
C PRO A 163 -40.23 25.39 5.17
N LEU A 164 -39.18 25.30 4.34
CA LEU A 164 -39.22 24.59 3.05
C LEU A 164 -38.54 23.20 3.09
N ALA A 165 -38.21 22.69 4.28
CA ALA A 165 -37.57 21.39 4.44
C ALA A 165 -38.45 20.25 3.93
N GLU A 166 -39.76 20.29 4.23
CA GLU A 166 -40.69 19.23 3.80
C GLU A 166 -40.89 19.22 2.29
N GLU A 167 -40.98 20.40 1.66
CA GLU A 167 -41.01 20.52 0.21
C GLU A 167 -39.73 19.97 -0.42
N ALA A 168 -38.56 20.25 0.16
CA ALA A 168 -37.28 19.72 -0.31
C ALA A 168 -37.22 18.19 -0.18
N ARG A 169 -37.71 17.62 0.93
CA ARG A 169 -37.81 16.15 1.09
C ARG A 169 -38.74 15.55 0.05
N ALA A 170 -39.89 16.17 -0.22
CA ALA A 170 -40.79 15.74 -1.27
C ALA A 170 -40.13 15.78 -2.67
N GLU A 171 -39.38 16.84 -2.97
CA GLU A 171 -38.61 16.98 -4.22
C GLU A 171 -37.55 15.86 -4.37
N ILE A 172 -36.78 15.59 -3.32
CA ILE A 172 -35.78 14.51 -3.34
C ILE A 172 -36.44 13.14 -3.44
N ASN A 173 -37.52 12.89 -2.70
CA ASN A 173 -38.27 11.64 -2.77
C ASN A 173 -38.84 11.39 -4.16
N GLN A 174 -39.33 12.44 -4.83
CA GLN A 174 -39.80 12.36 -6.21
C GLN A 174 -38.64 12.02 -7.16
N LYS A 175 -37.49 12.72 -7.06
CA LYS A 175 -36.30 12.41 -7.88
C LYS A 175 -35.81 10.98 -7.68
N VAL A 176 -35.75 10.51 -6.44
CA VAL A 176 -35.41 9.13 -6.09
C VAL A 176 -36.39 8.15 -6.74
N SER A 177 -37.70 8.42 -6.64
CA SER A 177 -38.72 7.58 -7.27
C SER A 177 -38.56 7.54 -8.80
N ASP A 178 -38.27 8.68 -9.43
CA ASP A 178 -38.09 8.78 -10.88
C ASP A 178 -36.84 8.03 -11.34
N PHE A 179 -35.71 8.18 -10.65
CA PHE A 179 -34.48 7.43 -10.96
C PHE A 179 -34.66 5.92 -10.77
N ILE A 180 -35.35 5.47 -9.71
CA ILE A 180 -35.65 4.05 -9.52
C ILE A 180 -36.53 3.53 -10.67
N LYS A 181 -37.56 4.30 -11.06
CA LYS A 181 -38.47 3.93 -12.14
C LYS A 181 -37.76 3.80 -13.48
N GLU A 182 -36.95 4.78 -13.85
CA GLU A 182 -36.15 4.72 -15.08
C GLU A 182 -35.08 3.62 -15.01
N GLY A 183 -34.42 3.45 -13.86
CA GLY A 183 -33.47 2.35 -13.65
C GLY A 183 -34.11 0.97 -13.88
N ASN A 184 -35.29 0.73 -13.29
CA ASN A 184 -36.05 -0.52 -13.47
C ASN A 184 -36.49 -0.72 -14.92
N LYS A 185 -36.88 0.35 -15.61
CA LYS A 185 -37.25 0.30 -17.02
C LYS A 185 -36.05 -0.07 -17.90
N PHE A 186 -34.91 0.59 -17.74
CA PHE A 186 -33.68 0.24 -18.46
C PHE A 186 -33.23 -1.20 -18.17
N ALA A 187 -33.33 -1.66 -16.92
CA ALA A 187 -33.02 -3.04 -16.55
C ALA A 187 -33.96 -4.04 -17.27
N ALA A 188 -35.26 -3.74 -17.35
CA ALA A 188 -36.23 -4.57 -18.09
C ALA A 188 -35.96 -4.59 -19.60
N GLU A 189 -35.40 -3.52 -20.16
CA GLU A 189 -34.98 -3.41 -21.56
C GLU A 189 -33.59 -4.04 -21.82
N ASN A 190 -32.93 -4.60 -20.80
CA ASN A 190 -31.55 -5.11 -20.80
C ASN A 190 -30.48 -4.03 -21.08
N ASP A 191 -30.80 -2.76 -20.86
CA ASP A 191 -29.85 -1.65 -20.87
C ASP A 191 -29.26 -1.45 -19.46
N PHE A 192 -28.44 -2.41 -19.05
CA PHE A 192 -27.90 -2.46 -17.70
C PHE A 192 -26.96 -1.30 -17.37
N VAL A 193 -26.31 -0.68 -18.38
CA VAL A 193 -25.41 0.45 -18.16
C VAL A 193 -26.20 1.68 -17.72
N ASN A 194 -27.29 2.01 -18.43
CA ASN A 194 -28.16 3.12 -18.06
C ASN A 194 -28.96 2.83 -16.78
N ALA A 195 -29.31 1.56 -16.53
CA ALA A 195 -29.90 1.16 -15.25
C ALA A 195 -28.96 1.47 -14.07
N ILE A 196 -27.69 1.04 -14.15
CA ILE A 196 -26.67 1.31 -13.13
C ILE A 196 -26.48 2.80 -12.90
N LEU A 197 -26.47 3.63 -13.96
CA LEU A 197 -26.33 5.08 -13.83
C LEU A 197 -27.46 5.68 -12.96
N ASN A 198 -28.71 5.33 -13.24
CA ASN A 198 -29.87 5.79 -12.48
C ASN A 198 -29.86 5.28 -11.02
N TYR A 199 -29.50 4.02 -10.80
CA TYR A 199 -29.36 3.49 -9.45
C TYR A 199 -28.22 4.15 -8.66
N LYS A 200 -27.09 4.47 -9.30
CA LYS A 200 -26.01 5.23 -8.64
C LYS A 200 -26.43 6.66 -8.30
N GLN A 201 -27.21 7.33 -9.16
CA GLN A 201 -27.81 8.63 -8.83
C GLN A 201 -28.77 8.52 -7.65
N THR A 202 -29.52 7.42 -7.57
CA THR A 202 -30.38 7.12 -6.41
C THR A 202 -29.56 6.98 -5.13
N LEU A 203 -28.44 6.22 -5.17
CA LEU A 203 -27.57 6.02 -3.99
C LEU A 203 -27.03 7.34 -3.40
N GLN A 204 -26.87 8.38 -4.21
CA GLN A 204 -26.40 9.69 -3.73
C GLN A 204 -27.44 10.46 -2.93
N LEU A 205 -28.72 10.07 -3.02
CA LEU A 205 -29.85 10.83 -2.49
C LEU A 205 -30.62 10.10 -1.38
N VAL A 206 -30.35 8.81 -1.18
CA VAL A 206 -31.09 7.98 -0.23
C VAL A 206 -30.36 7.79 1.09
N ASP A 207 -31.13 7.52 2.14
CA ASP A 207 -30.60 7.10 3.44
C ASP A 207 -30.12 5.63 3.44
N ASP A 208 -29.49 5.25 4.55
CA ASP A 208 -28.90 3.92 4.77
C ASP A 208 -29.89 2.75 4.59
N THR A 209 -31.19 2.97 4.79
CA THR A 209 -32.19 1.90 4.71
C THR A 209 -32.43 1.43 3.27
N LYS A 210 -32.26 2.33 2.29
CA LYS A 210 -32.42 2.02 0.87
C LYS A 210 -31.12 1.61 0.19
N ILE A 211 -29.96 1.95 0.76
CA ILE A 211 -28.63 1.62 0.19
C ILE A 211 -28.51 0.14 -0.14
N LEU A 212 -28.91 -0.75 0.78
CA LEU A 212 -28.80 -2.20 0.56
C LEU A 212 -29.63 -2.68 -0.64
N THR A 213 -30.85 -2.16 -0.78
CA THR A 213 -31.76 -2.55 -1.87
C THR A 213 -31.23 -2.05 -3.20
N ILE A 214 -30.85 -0.77 -3.29
CA ILE A 214 -30.34 -0.19 -4.55
C ILE A 214 -28.98 -0.79 -4.95
N SER A 215 -28.10 -1.07 -3.98
CA SER A 215 -26.81 -1.73 -4.26
C SER A 215 -27.03 -3.14 -4.82
N ARG A 216 -28.04 -3.87 -4.35
CA ARG A 216 -28.41 -5.18 -4.92
C ARG A 216 -28.87 -5.06 -6.38
N GLU A 217 -29.67 -4.05 -6.73
CA GLU A 217 -30.09 -3.84 -8.12
C GLU A 217 -28.88 -3.53 -9.03
N ILE A 218 -27.93 -2.73 -8.55
CA ILE A 218 -26.66 -2.48 -9.26
C ILE A 218 -25.86 -3.78 -9.44
N ALA A 219 -25.73 -4.58 -8.38
CA ALA A 219 -25.02 -5.86 -8.44
C ALA A 219 -25.67 -6.82 -9.46
N SER A 220 -27.01 -6.89 -9.49
CA SER A 220 -27.76 -7.66 -10.48
C SER A 220 -27.47 -7.21 -11.91
N CYS A 221 -27.43 -5.90 -12.16
CA CYS A 221 -27.08 -5.37 -13.48
C CYS A 221 -25.66 -5.78 -13.90
N TYR A 222 -24.66 -5.62 -13.02
CA TYR A 222 -23.29 -6.06 -13.31
C TYR A 222 -23.21 -7.57 -13.56
N TYR A 223 -23.94 -8.38 -12.79
CA TYR A 223 -24.01 -9.82 -13.03
C TYR A 223 -24.54 -10.16 -14.42
N GLN A 224 -25.57 -9.47 -14.90
CA GLN A 224 -26.11 -9.70 -16.25
C GLN A 224 -25.13 -9.27 -17.35
N ILE A 225 -24.46 -8.12 -17.18
CA ILE A 225 -23.40 -7.68 -18.10
C ILE A 225 -22.29 -8.73 -18.16
N ALA A 226 -21.83 -9.21 -17.00
CA ALA A 226 -20.78 -10.22 -16.90
C ALA A 226 -21.18 -11.52 -17.60
N LYS A 227 -22.41 -11.99 -17.38
CA LYS A 227 -22.95 -13.20 -18.01
C LYS A 227 -23.03 -13.07 -19.54
N ARG A 228 -23.43 -11.90 -20.05
CA ARG A 228 -23.49 -11.62 -21.49
C ARG A 228 -22.09 -11.62 -22.09
N ALA A 229 -21.18 -10.82 -21.54
CA ALA A 229 -19.78 -10.75 -21.96
C ALA A 229 -19.09 -12.12 -21.95
N PHE A 230 -19.38 -12.93 -20.93
CA PHE A 230 -18.86 -14.29 -20.83
C PHE A 230 -19.35 -15.19 -21.97
N SER A 231 -20.63 -15.06 -22.34
CA SER A 231 -21.24 -15.82 -23.44
C SER A 231 -20.71 -15.38 -24.80
N ASP A 232 -20.41 -14.08 -24.95
CA ASP A 232 -19.83 -13.49 -26.16
C ASP A 232 -18.32 -13.77 -26.29
N GLY A 233 -17.70 -14.35 -25.25
CA GLY A 233 -16.27 -14.67 -25.22
C GLY A 233 -15.37 -13.50 -24.82
N ASP A 234 -15.94 -12.35 -24.40
CA ASP A 234 -15.19 -11.26 -23.77
C ASP A 234 -14.97 -11.55 -22.28
N TYR A 235 -14.03 -12.45 -22.02
CA TYR A 235 -13.70 -12.90 -20.68
C TYR A 235 -13.07 -11.82 -19.80
N PHE A 236 -12.48 -10.78 -20.38
CA PHE A 236 -11.91 -9.68 -19.60
C PHE A 236 -13.04 -8.82 -19.02
N LEU A 237 -13.95 -8.37 -19.88
CA LEU A 237 -15.12 -7.61 -19.47
C LEU A 237 -16.01 -8.42 -18.52
N ALA A 238 -16.16 -9.73 -18.77
CA ALA A 238 -16.92 -10.62 -17.90
C ALA A 238 -16.34 -10.64 -16.48
N ASN A 239 -15.03 -10.87 -16.34
CA ASN A 239 -14.38 -10.95 -15.03
C ASN A 239 -14.47 -9.62 -14.28
N GLU A 240 -14.24 -8.49 -14.95
CA GLU A 240 -14.38 -7.15 -14.36
C GLU A 240 -15.79 -6.94 -13.78
N ASN A 241 -16.83 -7.23 -14.56
CA ASN A 241 -18.20 -7.04 -14.12
C ASN A 241 -18.62 -8.05 -13.03
N TYR A 242 -18.07 -9.27 -13.01
CA TYR A 242 -18.28 -10.18 -11.87
C TYR A 242 -17.67 -9.64 -10.56
N PHE A 243 -16.51 -8.97 -10.61
CA PHE A 243 -15.94 -8.33 -9.42
C PHE A 243 -16.78 -7.13 -8.97
N LEU A 244 -17.21 -6.27 -9.90
CA LEU A 244 -18.11 -5.14 -9.58
C LEU A 244 -19.45 -5.62 -9.00
N CYS A 245 -19.97 -6.77 -9.45
CA CYS A 245 -21.13 -7.40 -8.84
C CYS A 245 -20.88 -7.72 -7.35
N PHE A 246 -19.70 -8.22 -6.98
CA PHE A 246 -19.37 -8.50 -5.59
C PHE A 246 -19.19 -7.24 -4.76
N ASP A 247 -18.60 -6.19 -5.32
CA ASP A 247 -18.40 -4.91 -4.63
C ASP A 247 -19.73 -4.25 -4.24
N TYR A 248 -20.76 -4.41 -5.07
CA TYR A 248 -22.10 -3.86 -4.81
C TYR A 248 -23.06 -4.84 -4.11
N ASP A 249 -22.73 -6.13 -3.98
CA ASP A 249 -23.53 -7.10 -3.24
C ASP A 249 -23.28 -7.04 -1.72
N LEU A 250 -23.63 -5.90 -1.12
CA LEU A 250 -23.49 -5.65 0.32
C LEU A 250 -24.25 -6.65 1.20
N SER A 251 -25.27 -7.30 0.64
CA SER A 251 -26.09 -8.29 1.34
C SER A 251 -25.62 -9.74 1.18
N ASN A 252 -24.53 -10.00 0.45
CA ASN A 252 -24.08 -11.36 0.10
C ASN A 252 -25.22 -12.23 -0.47
N SER A 253 -26.03 -11.64 -1.34
CA SER A 253 -27.19 -12.27 -1.95
C SER A 253 -26.85 -13.20 -3.12
N PHE A 254 -25.66 -13.07 -3.71
CA PHE A 254 -25.21 -13.94 -4.79
C PHE A 254 -24.43 -15.15 -4.26
N ASP A 255 -24.78 -16.34 -4.76
CA ASP A 255 -23.91 -17.51 -4.59
C ASP A 255 -22.61 -17.28 -5.38
N ARG A 256 -21.52 -17.07 -4.64
CA ARG A 256 -20.21 -16.79 -5.21
C ARG A 256 -19.59 -17.99 -5.91
N ASN A 257 -20.00 -19.22 -5.60
CA ASN A 257 -19.41 -20.43 -6.17
C ASN A 257 -19.53 -20.52 -7.71
N PRO A 258 -20.73 -20.42 -8.32
CA PRO A 258 -20.86 -20.44 -9.78
C PRO A 258 -20.16 -19.24 -10.45
N ILE A 259 -20.18 -18.07 -9.81
CA ILE A 259 -19.49 -16.88 -10.32
C ILE A 259 -17.97 -17.11 -10.33
N ASN A 260 -17.40 -17.61 -9.24
CA ASN A 260 -15.97 -17.92 -9.15
C ASN A 260 -15.54 -18.95 -10.19
N LYS A 261 -16.37 -19.96 -10.48
CA LYS A 261 -16.12 -20.92 -11.57
C LYS A 261 -16.06 -20.23 -12.94
N ASN A 262 -16.95 -19.27 -13.20
CA ASN A 262 -16.91 -18.47 -14.43
C ASN A 262 -15.67 -17.56 -14.47
N ILE A 263 -15.33 -16.89 -13.36
CA ILE A 263 -14.11 -16.07 -13.27
C ILE A 263 -12.86 -16.92 -13.57
N ALA A 264 -12.76 -18.11 -12.97
CA ALA A 264 -11.67 -19.05 -13.21
C ALA A 264 -11.61 -19.50 -14.68
N MET A 265 -12.76 -19.80 -15.30
CA MET A 265 -12.83 -20.09 -16.73
C MET A 265 -12.37 -18.90 -17.57
N GLY A 266 -12.77 -17.68 -17.20
CA GLY A 266 -12.35 -16.45 -17.87
C GLY A 266 -10.83 -16.30 -17.86
N TYR A 267 -10.20 -16.47 -16.69
CA TYR A 267 -8.74 -16.48 -16.58
C TYR A 267 -8.09 -17.59 -17.39
N PHE A 268 -8.66 -18.80 -17.39
CA PHE A 268 -8.18 -19.89 -18.23
C PHE A 268 -8.19 -19.50 -19.71
N LYS A 269 -9.29 -18.95 -20.22
CA LYS A 269 -9.46 -18.57 -21.63
C LYS A 269 -8.59 -17.39 -22.04
N ILE A 270 -8.43 -16.39 -21.19
CA ILE A 270 -7.45 -15.32 -21.40
C ILE A 270 -6.05 -15.93 -21.45
N GLY A 271 -5.69 -16.79 -20.50
CA GLY A 271 -4.41 -17.49 -20.48
C GLY A 271 -4.13 -18.30 -21.75
N GLU A 272 -5.11 -19.03 -22.29
CA GLU A 272 -5.00 -19.76 -23.56
C GLU A 272 -4.72 -18.81 -24.74
N LYS A 273 -5.46 -17.70 -24.83
CA LYS A 273 -5.26 -16.67 -25.87
C LYS A 273 -3.86 -16.06 -25.78
N GLU A 274 -3.42 -15.70 -24.59
CA GLU A 274 -2.09 -15.13 -24.35
C GLU A 274 -0.96 -16.10 -24.67
N PHE A 275 -1.17 -17.39 -24.37
CA PHE A 275 -0.24 -18.46 -24.71
C PHE A 275 -0.09 -18.59 -26.23
N LEU A 276 -1.19 -18.63 -26.98
CA LEU A 276 -1.19 -18.72 -28.45
C LEU A 276 -0.51 -17.51 -29.09
N ASN A 277 -0.65 -16.32 -28.49
CA ASN A 277 0.02 -15.09 -28.94
C ASN A 277 1.51 -15.01 -28.52
N GLY A 278 2.07 -16.04 -27.89
CA GLY A 278 3.47 -16.05 -27.42
C GLY A 278 3.76 -15.08 -26.26
N ARG A 279 2.72 -14.52 -25.64
CA ARG A 279 2.79 -13.60 -24.49
C ARG A 279 2.82 -14.41 -23.18
N TYR A 280 3.80 -15.31 -23.07
CA TYR A 280 3.89 -16.33 -22.02
C TYR A 280 3.86 -15.78 -20.58
N LYS A 281 4.37 -14.57 -20.32
CA LYS A 281 4.30 -13.97 -18.98
C LYS A 281 2.85 -13.68 -18.57
N LEU A 282 2.08 -13.06 -19.46
CA LEU A 282 0.65 -12.80 -19.24
C LEU A 282 -0.15 -14.10 -19.13
N ALA A 283 0.20 -15.11 -19.93
CA ALA A 283 -0.40 -16.44 -19.83
C ALA A 283 -0.16 -17.08 -18.44
N ILE A 284 1.08 -17.03 -17.93
CA ILE A 284 1.44 -17.51 -16.58
C ILE A 284 0.61 -16.81 -15.50
N ASP A 285 0.52 -15.48 -15.57
CA ASP A 285 -0.21 -14.70 -14.56
C ASP A 285 -1.70 -15.08 -14.55
N ASN A 286 -2.31 -15.23 -15.73
CA ASN A 286 -3.70 -15.70 -15.86
C ASN A 286 -3.90 -17.14 -15.38
N TYR A 287 -3.00 -18.07 -15.69
CA TYR A 287 -3.09 -19.46 -15.19
C TYR A 287 -2.97 -19.52 -13.66
N ARG A 288 -2.13 -18.69 -13.05
CA ARG A 288 -2.04 -18.57 -11.59
C ARG A 288 -3.33 -18.04 -10.98
N LEU A 289 -3.92 -17.00 -11.57
CA LEU A 289 -5.20 -16.46 -11.13
C LEU A 289 -6.32 -17.51 -11.26
N CYS A 290 -6.38 -18.21 -12.39
CA CYS A 290 -7.30 -19.32 -12.62
C CYS A 290 -7.21 -20.39 -11.52
N GLN A 291 -6.01 -20.91 -11.25
CA GLN A 291 -5.79 -21.92 -10.20
C GLN A 291 -6.15 -21.42 -8.81
N LYS A 292 -5.84 -20.15 -8.51
CA LYS A 292 -6.12 -19.52 -7.22
C LYS A 292 -7.63 -19.33 -7.00
N THR A 293 -8.38 -19.05 -8.07
CA THR A 293 -9.84 -18.89 -8.01
C THR A 293 -10.56 -20.24 -7.95
N ASP A 294 -10.12 -21.24 -8.72
CA ASP A 294 -10.69 -22.59 -8.71
C ASP A 294 -9.60 -23.66 -8.95
N ILE A 295 -9.27 -24.39 -7.88
CA ILE A 295 -8.22 -25.42 -7.90
C ILE A 295 -8.52 -26.57 -8.89
N SER A 296 -9.79 -26.79 -9.25
CA SER A 296 -10.19 -27.85 -10.19
C SER A 296 -9.62 -27.64 -11.60
N TYR A 297 -9.18 -26.42 -11.93
CA TYR A 297 -8.51 -26.11 -13.19
C TYR A 297 -7.05 -26.53 -13.25
N THR A 298 -6.45 -26.98 -12.12
CA THR A 298 -5.03 -27.33 -12.05
C THR A 298 -4.60 -28.27 -13.18
N GLU A 299 -5.33 -29.37 -13.42
CA GLU A 299 -4.98 -30.31 -14.49
C GLU A 299 -5.25 -29.75 -15.89
N LYS A 300 -6.26 -28.87 -16.06
CA LYS A 300 -6.57 -28.25 -17.37
C LYS A 300 -5.48 -27.29 -17.82
N ILE A 301 -4.95 -26.48 -16.91
CA ILE A 301 -3.95 -25.44 -17.24
C ILE A 301 -2.52 -25.99 -17.28
N LYS A 302 -2.27 -27.09 -16.57
CA LYS A 302 -0.94 -27.66 -16.29
C LYS A 302 0.01 -27.66 -17.49
N LYS A 303 -0.43 -28.21 -18.63
CA LYS A 303 0.40 -28.34 -19.83
C LYS A 303 0.79 -26.99 -20.42
N ASN A 304 -0.17 -26.09 -20.67
CA ASN A 304 0.09 -24.78 -21.25
C ASN A 304 0.84 -23.87 -20.26
N TYR A 305 0.58 -24.02 -18.97
CA TYR A 305 1.30 -23.31 -17.92
C TYR A 305 2.77 -23.74 -17.87
N ALA A 306 3.06 -25.05 -17.84
CA ALA A 306 4.42 -25.56 -17.87
C ALA A 306 5.17 -25.16 -19.15
N GLU A 307 4.52 -25.22 -20.32
CA GLU A 307 5.11 -24.75 -21.58
C GLU A 307 5.43 -23.26 -21.52
N SER A 308 4.51 -22.42 -21.01
CA SER A 308 4.74 -20.98 -20.86
C SER A 308 5.98 -20.68 -20.02
N VAL A 309 6.10 -21.38 -18.87
CA VAL A 309 7.27 -21.25 -17.98
C VAL A 309 8.54 -21.74 -18.68
N PHE A 310 8.48 -22.85 -19.39
CA PHE A 310 9.60 -23.41 -20.18
C PHE A 310 10.09 -22.41 -21.25
N GLN A 311 9.17 -21.74 -21.95
CA GLN A 311 9.50 -20.75 -22.97
C GLN A 311 10.15 -19.50 -22.36
N ILE A 312 9.66 -19.01 -21.22
CA ILE A 312 10.29 -17.90 -20.50
C ILE A 312 11.68 -18.29 -20.00
N ALA A 313 11.87 -19.51 -19.48
CA ALA A 313 13.17 -20.03 -19.07
C ALA A 313 14.21 -19.95 -20.22
N GLY A 314 13.77 -20.25 -21.45
CA GLY A 314 14.58 -20.13 -22.66
C GLY A 314 15.06 -18.71 -22.97
N ARG A 315 14.30 -17.68 -22.60
CA ARG A 315 14.68 -16.27 -22.81
C ARG A 315 15.81 -15.82 -21.88
N TYR A 316 15.90 -16.39 -20.68
CA TYR A 316 16.95 -16.07 -19.70
C TYR A 316 18.26 -16.84 -19.91
N LYS A 317 18.31 -17.85 -20.79
CA LYS A 317 19.44 -18.79 -20.90
C LYS A 317 20.81 -18.12 -21.10
N ASN A 318 20.85 -16.97 -21.78
CA ASN A 318 22.07 -16.25 -22.13
C ASN A 318 22.37 -15.06 -21.21
N SER A 319 21.37 -14.54 -20.50
CA SER A 319 21.51 -13.35 -19.64
C SER A 319 21.62 -13.72 -18.17
N ASP A 320 20.82 -14.68 -17.71
CA ASP A 320 20.77 -15.16 -16.33
C ASP A 320 20.48 -16.66 -16.30
N TYR A 321 21.57 -17.43 -16.32
CA TYR A 321 21.52 -18.88 -16.36
C TYR A 321 20.96 -19.52 -15.08
N LYS A 322 21.08 -18.84 -13.93
CA LYS A 322 20.51 -19.34 -12.66
C LYS A 322 18.99 -19.24 -12.72
N LYS A 323 18.47 -18.06 -13.07
CA LYS A 323 17.03 -17.84 -13.26
C LYS A 323 16.45 -18.74 -14.34
N SER A 324 17.17 -18.94 -15.44
CA SER A 324 16.79 -19.87 -16.50
C SER A 324 16.64 -21.31 -15.96
N SER A 325 17.62 -21.81 -15.21
CA SER A 325 17.56 -23.14 -14.60
C SER A 325 16.40 -23.30 -13.61
N GLU A 326 16.17 -22.29 -12.76
CA GLU A 326 15.07 -22.28 -11.80
C GLU A 326 13.70 -22.38 -12.48
N LEU A 327 13.49 -21.60 -13.55
CA LEU A 327 12.25 -21.63 -14.33
C LEU A 327 12.06 -22.98 -15.04
N TYR A 328 13.12 -23.56 -15.61
CA TYR A 328 13.02 -24.91 -16.17
C TYR A 328 12.63 -25.96 -15.13
N LYS A 329 13.15 -25.85 -13.90
CA LYS A 329 12.75 -26.72 -12.78
C LYS A 329 11.32 -26.44 -12.32
N GLU A 330 10.86 -25.19 -12.38
CA GLU A 330 9.47 -24.82 -12.13
C GLU A 330 8.53 -25.46 -13.16
N ALA A 331 8.89 -25.50 -14.44
CA ALA A 331 8.11 -26.19 -15.46
C ALA A 331 7.93 -27.69 -15.14
N ILE A 332 8.96 -28.37 -14.64
CA ILE A 332 8.87 -29.77 -14.17
C ILE A 332 7.94 -29.92 -12.95
N LYS A 333 7.97 -28.94 -12.03
CA LYS A 333 7.10 -28.95 -10.84
C LYS A 333 5.64 -28.81 -11.21
N ILE A 334 5.33 -28.01 -12.22
CA ILE A 334 3.99 -27.84 -12.76
C ILE A 334 3.58 -29.11 -13.50
N ASP A 335 4.41 -29.58 -14.43
CA ASP A 335 4.16 -30.76 -15.23
C ASP A 335 5.40 -31.66 -15.34
N LYS A 336 5.32 -32.86 -14.75
CA LYS A 336 6.43 -33.82 -14.72
C LYS A 336 6.81 -34.31 -16.12
N ASP A 337 5.91 -34.24 -17.10
CA ASP A 337 6.20 -34.65 -18.48
C ASP A 337 7.26 -33.76 -19.14
N TYR A 338 7.50 -32.57 -18.59
CA TYR A 338 8.58 -31.68 -19.03
C TYR A 338 9.97 -32.17 -18.61
N TYR A 339 10.10 -33.20 -17.78
CA TYR A 339 11.39 -33.74 -17.36
C TYR A 339 12.31 -34.05 -18.55
N LYS A 340 11.82 -34.78 -19.55
CA LYS A 340 12.64 -35.16 -20.73
C LYS A 340 13.06 -33.93 -21.55
N LYS A 341 12.15 -32.96 -21.75
CA LYS A 341 12.45 -31.71 -22.48
C LYS A 341 13.49 -30.88 -21.74
N VAL A 342 13.35 -30.73 -20.43
CA VAL A 342 14.28 -29.97 -19.59
C VAL A 342 15.64 -30.66 -19.47
N ASP A 343 15.67 -31.98 -19.30
CA ASP A 343 16.94 -32.73 -19.24
C ASP A 343 17.72 -32.60 -20.55
N ALA A 344 17.06 -32.72 -21.71
CA ALA A 344 17.68 -32.47 -23.00
C ALA A 344 18.23 -31.04 -23.10
N LYS A 345 17.48 -30.05 -22.60
CA LYS A 345 17.93 -28.65 -22.60
C LYS A 345 19.13 -28.45 -21.68
N PHE A 346 19.10 -29.00 -20.48
CA PHE A 346 20.20 -28.95 -19.52
C PHE A 346 21.46 -29.59 -20.09
N LYS A 347 21.35 -30.78 -20.71
CA LYS A 347 22.46 -31.44 -21.42
C LYS A 347 23.05 -30.55 -22.52
N SER A 348 22.21 -29.85 -23.29
CA SER A 348 22.68 -28.91 -24.33
C SER A 348 23.40 -27.68 -23.80
N ILE A 349 23.12 -27.26 -22.55
CA ILE A 349 23.73 -26.07 -21.93
C ILE A 349 24.99 -26.44 -21.14
N ARG A 350 25.05 -27.66 -20.58
CA ARG A 350 26.20 -28.13 -19.81
C ARG A 350 27.47 -28.04 -20.64
N LYS A 351 28.54 -27.58 -20.00
CA LYS A 351 29.83 -27.41 -20.65
C LYS A 351 30.64 -28.70 -20.53
N ASN A 352 31.28 -29.10 -21.62
CA ASN A 352 32.19 -30.25 -21.63
C ASN A 352 33.46 -29.93 -20.81
N GLN A 353 33.76 -30.74 -19.80
CA GLN A 353 34.94 -30.55 -18.94
C GLN A 353 36.25 -30.59 -19.71
N PHE A 354 36.39 -31.48 -20.71
CA PHE A 354 37.63 -31.69 -21.44
C PHE A 354 38.05 -30.47 -22.27
N THR A 355 37.15 -29.98 -23.12
CA THR A 355 37.38 -28.75 -23.93
C THR A 355 37.76 -27.54 -23.08
N ASN A 356 37.22 -27.50 -21.88
CA ASN A 356 37.40 -26.43 -20.93
C ASN A 356 38.73 -26.54 -20.17
N ILE A 357 39.19 -27.75 -19.88
CA ILE A 357 40.53 -28.01 -19.32
C ILE A 357 41.60 -27.67 -20.36
N LEU A 358 41.41 -28.06 -21.63
CA LEU A 358 42.35 -27.73 -22.72
C LEU A 358 42.54 -26.21 -22.88
N SER A 359 41.45 -25.42 -22.81
CA SER A 359 41.55 -23.95 -22.86
C SER A 359 42.23 -23.30 -21.65
N SER A 360 42.47 -24.08 -20.58
CA SER A 360 43.15 -23.64 -19.35
C SER A 360 44.61 -24.09 -19.28
N SER A 361 45.10 -24.77 -20.32
CA SER A 361 46.53 -25.05 -20.50
C SER A 361 47.35 -23.77 -20.69
N ILE A 362 46.71 -22.68 -21.13
CA ILE A 362 47.27 -21.33 -21.13
C ILE A 362 46.85 -20.64 -19.81
N PRO A 363 47.77 -20.43 -18.85
CA PRO A 363 47.43 -19.89 -17.54
C PRO A 363 46.81 -18.49 -17.65
N GLY A 364 45.63 -18.31 -17.05
CA GLY A 364 44.94 -17.02 -16.98
C GLY A 364 44.06 -16.69 -18.18
N TRP A 365 44.23 -17.37 -19.33
CA TRP A 365 43.44 -17.11 -20.55
C TRP A 365 41.94 -17.27 -20.33
N ARG A 366 41.55 -18.29 -19.58
CA ARG A 366 40.15 -18.59 -19.33
C ARG A 366 39.54 -17.68 -18.27
N GLN A 367 40.28 -17.35 -17.23
CA GLN A 367 39.87 -16.37 -16.22
C GLN A 367 39.69 -14.98 -16.88
N TYR A 368 40.53 -14.65 -17.86
CA TYR A 368 40.40 -13.46 -18.70
C TYR A 368 39.11 -13.48 -19.52
N CYS A 369 38.84 -14.56 -20.26
CA CYS A 369 37.58 -14.72 -21.02
C CYS A 369 36.32 -14.63 -20.14
N ARG A 370 36.44 -14.93 -18.85
CA ARG A 370 35.36 -14.82 -17.85
C ARG A 370 35.33 -13.49 -17.10
N LYS A 371 36.25 -12.56 -17.38
CA LYS A 371 36.42 -11.29 -16.65
C LYS A 371 36.61 -11.47 -15.13
N GLN A 372 37.21 -12.57 -14.69
CA GLN A 372 37.50 -12.80 -13.26
C GLN A 372 38.77 -12.07 -12.86
N LYS A 373 38.71 -11.22 -11.83
CA LYS A 373 39.86 -10.39 -11.37
C LYS A 373 41.17 -11.17 -11.19
N ASN A 374 41.10 -12.46 -10.88
CA ASN A 374 42.25 -13.30 -10.60
C ASN A 374 43.07 -13.68 -11.84
N TYR A 375 42.59 -13.37 -13.06
CA TYR A 375 43.31 -13.72 -14.29
C TYR A 375 44.71 -13.11 -14.33
N LEU A 376 44.86 -11.85 -13.89
CA LEU A 376 46.13 -11.14 -13.88
C LEU A 376 47.16 -11.80 -12.97
N TYR A 377 46.73 -12.32 -11.81
CA TYR A 377 47.63 -13.03 -10.89
C TYR A 377 48.09 -14.36 -11.47
N ILE A 378 47.20 -15.10 -12.16
CA ILE A 378 47.54 -16.40 -12.75
C ILE A 378 48.44 -16.21 -13.98
N SER A 379 48.08 -15.31 -14.90
CA SER A 379 48.89 -15.04 -16.09
C SER A 379 50.22 -14.35 -15.74
N GLY A 380 50.17 -13.38 -14.83
CA GLY A 380 51.36 -12.68 -14.35
C GLY A 380 52.31 -13.59 -13.57
N GLY A 381 51.77 -14.46 -12.70
CA GLY A 381 52.55 -15.47 -12.01
C GLY A 381 53.24 -16.42 -12.97
N PHE A 382 52.52 -16.95 -13.97
CA PHE A 382 53.10 -17.84 -14.98
C PHE A 382 54.21 -17.16 -15.79
N LEU A 383 53.99 -15.94 -16.26
CA LEU A 383 54.97 -15.18 -17.04
C LEU A 383 56.22 -14.85 -16.21
N SER A 384 56.04 -14.43 -14.95
CA SER A 384 57.15 -14.14 -14.03
C SER A 384 57.98 -15.38 -13.74
N PHE A 385 57.35 -16.52 -13.41
CA PHE A 385 58.07 -17.77 -13.15
C PHE A 385 58.77 -18.30 -14.40
N SER A 386 58.12 -18.23 -15.56
CA SER A 386 58.71 -18.68 -16.83
C SER A 386 59.87 -17.78 -17.25
N GLY A 387 59.72 -16.46 -17.13
CA GLY A 387 60.78 -15.50 -17.43
C GLY A 387 61.98 -15.63 -16.50
N LEU A 388 61.75 -15.79 -15.18
CA LEU A 388 62.81 -16.04 -14.21
C LEU A 388 63.49 -17.39 -14.43
N ALA A 389 62.74 -18.44 -14.79
CA ALA A 389 63.34 -19.73 -15.13
C ALA A 389 64.29 -19.59 -16.33
N ILE A 390 63.85 -18.94 -17.42
CA ILE A 390 64.70 -18.69 -18.59
C ILE A 390 65.94 -17.88 -18.20
N TYR A 391 65.76 -16.79 -17.45
CA TYR A 391 66.87 -15.97 -16.95
C TYR A 391 67.89 -16.80 -16.15
N TYR A 392 67.43 -17.54 -15.13
CA TYR A 392 68.32 -18.35 -14.31
C TYR A 392 68.98 -19.50 -15.07
N SER A 393 68.34 -20.03 -16.12
CA SER A 393 68.97 -21.02 -17.00
C SER A 393 70.15 -20.40 -17.75
N ILE A 394 69.91 -19.25 -18.40
CA ILE A 394 70.93 -18.53 -19.16
C ILE A 394 72.09 -18.12 -18.25
N SER A 395 71.79 -17.56 -17.08
CA SER A 395 72.82 -17.17 -16.10
C SER A 395 73.60 -18.37 -15.58
N ALA A 396 72.93 -19.49 -15.27
CA ALA A 396 73.63 -20.71 -14.85
C ALA A 396 74.60 -21.23 -15.93
N ASP A 397 74.18 -21.19 -17.20
CA ASP A 397 75.03 -21.61 -18.32
C ASP A 397 76.22 -20.66 -18.50
N GLN A 398 76.02 -19.34 -18.34
CA GLN A 398 77.10 -18.35 -18.37
C GLN A 398 78.13 -18.58 -17.25
N HIS A 399 77.68 -18.67 -16.00
CA HIS A 399 78.58 -18.95 -14.86
C HIS A 399 79.32 -20.28 -15.02
N TYR A 400 78.69 -21.28 -15.64
CA TYR A 400 79.34 -22.56 -15.92
C TYR A 400 80.41 -22.45 -17.02
N GLU A 401 80.18 -21.65 -18.05
CA GLU A 401 81.19 -21.38 -19.08
C GLU A 401 82.35 -20.54 -18.54
N ASP A 402 82.08 -19.62 -17.62
CA ASP A 402 83.11 -18.83 -16.94
C ASP A 402 83.92 -19.69 -15.96
N TYR A 403 83.25 -20.60 -15.23
CA TYR A 403 83.88 -21.62 -14.39
C TYR A 403 84.94 -22.43 -15.17
N LYS A 404 84.64 -22.85 -16.40
CA LYS A 404 85.58 -23.60 -17.25
C LYS A 404 86.83 -22.81 -17.63
N LYS A 405 86.77 -21.48 -17.53
CA LYS A 405 87.86 -20.56 -17.91
C LYS A 405 88.58 -19.97 -16.69
N ALA A 406 88.14 -20.30 -15.48
CA ALA A 406 88.69 -19.76 -14.25
C ALA A 406 90.19 -20.08 -14.11
N SER A 407 90.96 -19.09 -13.65
CA SER A 407 92.43 -19.18 -13.57
C SER A 407 92.93 -19.65 -12.21
N THR A 408 92.04 -19.67 -11.20
CA THR A 408 92.35 -20.10 -9.83
C THR A 408 91.28 -21.03 -9.26
N ASN A 409 91.68 -21.93 -8.35
CA ASN A 409 90.74 -22.86 -7.70
C ASN A 409 89.67 -22.15 -6.86
N SER A 410 90.00 -21.01 -6.25
CA SER A 410 89.03 -20.25 -5.44
C SER A 410 87.94 -19.62 -6.32
N GLU A 411 88.33 -19.07 -7.48
CA GLU A 411 87.42 -18.50 -8.48
C GLU A 411 86.53 -19.59 -9.09
N ALA A 412 87.13 -20.74 -9.44
CA ALA A 412 86.41 -21.89 -9.97
C ALA A 412 85.34 -22.41 -8.99
N ASN A 413 85.68 -22.57 -7.70
CA ASN A 413 84.71 -23.04 -6.71
C ASN A 413 83.54 -22.06 -6.53
N SER A 414 83.81 -20.75 -6.49
CA SER A 414 82.76 -19.72 -6.37
C SER A 414 81.80 -19.74 -7.57
N LEU A 415 82.32 -19.79 -8.80
CA LEU A 415 81.51 -19.82 -10.02
C LEU A 415 80.70 -21.12 -10.14
N TYR A 416 81.25 -22.24 -9.65
CA TYR A 416 80.54 -23.52 -9.59
C TYR A 416 79.39 -23.48 -8.59
N ASP A 417 79.61 -22.93 -7.39
CA ASP A 417 78.56 -22.76 -6.37
C ASP A 417 77.45 -21.80 -6.85
N GLU A 418 77.83 -20.72 -7.53
CA GLU A 418 76.87 -19.81 -8.18
C GLU A 418 76.06 -20.51 -9.28
N THR A 419 76.72 -21.35 -10.10
CA THR A 419 76.05 -22.18 -11.11
C THR A 419 74.99 -23.09 -10.47
N ILE A 420 75.36 -23.81 -9.40
CA ILE A 420 74.42 -24.68 -8.67
C ILE A 420 73.26 -23.87 -8.07
N SER A 421 73.57 -22.72 -7.46
CA SER A 421 72.56 -21.81 -6.89
C SER A 421 71.56 -21.34 -7.95
N MET A 422 72.04 -20.94 -9.13
CA MET A 422 71.17 -20.51 -10.25
C MET A 422 70.35 -21.67 -10.81
N ARG A 423 70.92 -22.87 -10.93
CA ARG A 423 70.16 -24.09 -11.33
C ARG A 423 69.05 -24.42 -10.34
N ASN A 424 69.32 -24.33 -9.04
CA ASN A 424 68.29 -24.55 -8.02
C ASN A 424 67.17 -23.50 -8.10
N LYS A 425 67.50 -22.23 -8.31
CA LYS A 425 66.52 -21.16 -8.54
C LYS A 425 65.70 -21.38 -9.82
N ASN A 426 66.32 -21.85 -10.90
CA ASN A 426 65.63 -22.23 -12.13
C ASN A 426 64.60 -23.34 -11.87
N ILE A 427 64.99 -24.42 -11.17
CA ILE A 427 64.08 -25.53 -10.82
C ILE A 427 62.89 -25.02 -10.01
N ILE A 428 63.12 -24.17 -9.00
CA ILE A 428 62.05 -23.56 -8.20
C ILE A 428 61.09 -22.75 -9.08
N CYS A 429 61.63 -21.96 -10.02
CA CYS A 429 60.81 -21.18 -10.94
C CYS A 429 60.01 -22.07 -11.91
N GLN A 430 60.58 -23.15 -12.41
CA GLN A 430 59.86 -24.14 -13.23
C GLN A 430 58.71 -24.80 -12.45
N ILE A 431 58.95 -25.20 -11.19
CA ILE A 431 57.92 -25.73 -10.30
C ILE A 431 56.81 -24.69 -10.09
N GLY A 432 57.17 -23.42 -9.89
CA GLY A 432 56.21 -22.31 -9.79
C GLY A 432 55.35 -22.16 -11.05
N ALA A 433 55.96 -22.20 -12.24
CA ALA A 433 55.25 -22.14 -13.51
C ALA A 433 54.28 -23.32 -13.68
N ILE A 434 54.74 -24.55 -13.42
CA ILE A 434 53.88 -25.76 -13.44
C ILE A 434 52.73 -25.63 -12.44
N GLY A 435 53.01 -25.12 -11.23
CA GLY A 435 52.00 -24.88 -10.20
C GLY A 435 50.89 -23.92 -10.67
N THR A 436 51.23 -22.86 -11.40
CA THR A 436 50.23 -21.93 -11.96
C THR A 436 49.36 -22.56 -13.04
N ILE A 437 49.91 -23.46 -13.86
CA ILE A 437 49.14 -24.24 -14.86
C ILE A 437 48.16 -25.17 -14.14
N LEU A 438 48.65 -25.97 -13.18
CA LEU A 438 47.82 -26.89 -12.39
C LEU A 438 46.69 -26.16 -11.66
N TRP A 439 46.98 -25.01 -11.06
CA TRP A 439 45.96 -24.17 -10.43
C TRP A 439 44.90 -23.68 -11.43
N SER A 440 45.31 -23.23 -12.61
CA SER A 440 44.38 -22.79 -13.65
C SER A 440 43.46 -23.93 -14.11
N ILE A 441 43.98 -25.15 -14.20
CA ILE A 441 43.22 -26.38 -14.51
C ILE A 441 42.21 -26.70 -13.39
N VAL A 442 42.64 -26.67 -12.13
CA VAL A 442 41.76 -26.97 -10.97
C VAL A 442 40.63 -25.95 -10.84
N ASP A 443 40.94 -24.65 -10.91
CA ASP A 443 39.92 -23.58 -10.91
C ASP A 443 38.91 -23.77 -12.05
N SER A 444 39.43 -24.14 -13.22
CA SER A 444 38.65 -24.40 -14.41
C SER A 444 37.75 -25.63 -14.30
N TYR A 445 38.20 -26.67 -13.63
CA TYR A 445 37.42 -27.86 -13.30
C TYR A 445 36.30 -27.52 -12.31
N ASN A 446 36.64 -26.84 -11.21
CA ASN A 446 35.70 -26.43 -10.16
C ASN A 446 34.59 -25.52 -10.71
N TYR A 447 34.95 -24.56 -11.56
CA TYR A 447 33.98 -23.69 -12.21
C TYR A 447 33.00 -24.48 -13.09
N VAL A 448 33.48 -25.42 -13.91
CA VAL A 448 32.61 -26.21 -14.79
C VAL A 448 31.72 -27.12 -13.95
N GLY A 449 32.24 -27.71 -12.87
CA GLY A 449 31.46 -28.47 -11.90
C GLY A 449 30.31 -27.63 -11.31
N ASN A 450 30.63 -26.45 -10.77
CA ASN A 450 29.65 -25.53 -10.18
C ASN A 450 28.61 -25.05 -11.22
N PHE A 451 29.05 -24.74 -12.43
CA PHE A 451 28.16 -24.36 -13.52
C PHE A 451 27.21 -25.51 -13.89
N ASN A 452 27.75 -26.71 -14.16
CA ASN A 452 26.96 -27.87 -14.55
C ASN A 452 26.01 -28.33 -13.43
N ASN A 453 26.38 -28.16 -12.16
CA ASN A 453 25.53 -28.44 -11.00
C ASN A 453 24.24 -27.60 -11.02
N THR A 454 24.28 -26.38 -11.55
CA THR A 454 23.09 -25.53 -11.70
C THR A 454 22.05 -26.20 -12.60
N PHE A 455 22.49 -27.00 -13.58
CA PHE A 455 21.67 -27.71 -14.56
C PHE A 455 21.50 -29.20 -14.22
N THR A 456 21.44 -29.52 -12.94
CA THR A 456 21.03 -30.84 -12.46
C THR A 456 19.57 -30.82 -12.05
N ILE A 457 18.83 -31.88 -12.41
CA ILE A 457 17.47 -32.09 -11.95
C ILE A 457 17.57 -33.00 -10.72
N PRO A 458 17.30 -32.52 -9.49
CA PRO A 458 17.31 -33.38 -8.32
C PRO A 458 16.33 -34.55 -8.50
N GLN A 459 16.75 -35.75 -8.12
CA GLN A 459 15.98 -37.00 -8.25
C GLN A 459 14.82 -37.12 -7.24
N LYS A 460 14.64 -36.17 -6.31
CA LYS A 460 13.57 -36.23 -5.31
C LYS A 460 12.26 -35.61 -5.82
N ASN A 461 11.18 -36.33 -5.56
CA ASN A 461 9.78 -36.04 -5.90
C ASN A 461 9.43 -34.55 -5.81
N TYR A 462 9.15 -33.94 -6.96
CA TYR A 462 8.47 -32.66 -7.04
C TYR A 462 6.99 -32.89 -6.71
N SER A 463 6.56 -32.48 -5.52
CA SER A 463 5.16 -32.28 -5.19
C SER A 463 4.72 -30.90 -5.68
N ILE A 464 3.50 -30.83 -6.23
CA ILE A 464 2.85 -29.58 -6.62
C ILE A 464 2.67 -28.76 -5.34
N LYS A 465 3.20 -27.54 -5.29
CA LYS A 465 2.81 -26.58 -4.25
C LYS A 465 1.38 -26.16 -4.56
N LEU A 466 0.43 -26.71 -3.82
CA LEU A 466 -0.94 -26.24 -3.80
C LEU A 466 -0.92 -24.84 -3.17
N TYR A 467 -1.40 -23.84 -3.90
CA TYR A 467 -1.70 -22.55 -3.31
C TYR A 467 -3.03 -22.69 -2.57
N PRO A 468 -3.10 -22.29 -1.28
CA PRO A 468 -4.37 -22.33 -0.55
C PRO A 468 -5.41 -21.45 -1.25
N SER A 469 -6.66 -21.91 -1.22
CA SER A 469 -7.83 -21.14 -1.66
C SER A 469 -7.90 -19.80 -0.93
N LEU A 470 -8.32 -18.75 -1.63
CA LEU A 470 -8.48 -17.42 -1.05
C LEU A 470 -9.51 -17.41 0.08
N ASP A 471 -9.10 -16.87 1.23
CA ASP A 471 -9.99 -16.13 2.13
C ASP A 471 -10.00 -14.67 1.65
N TYR A 472 -11.19 -14.14 1.35
CA TYR A 472 -11.38 -12.92 0.56
C TYR A 472 -11.01 -11.64 1.32
N ASN A 473 -10.83 -11.72 2.66
CA ASN A 473 -10.43 -10.59 3.50
C ASN A 473 -9.04 -10.02 3.19
N ALA A 474 -8.22 -10.71 2.37
CA ALA A 474 -6.85 -10.30 2.04
C ALA A 474 -6.71 -9.50 0.72
N LEU A 475 -7.78 -9.30 -0.06
CA LEU A 475 -7.70 -8.66 -1.39
C LEU A 475 -8.07 -7.17 -1.41
N THR A 476 -8.66 -6.62 -0.35
CA THR A 476 -9.04 -5.20 -0.27
C THR A 476 -7.85 -4.25 -0.12
N THR A 477 -6.63 -4.75 0.11
CA THR A 477 -5.46 -3.92 0.41
C THR A 477 -4.52 -3.63 -0.77
N ASN A 478 -4.72 -4.19 -1.97
CA ASN A 478 -3.74 -4.00 -3.07
C ASN A 478 -4.30 -3.69 -4.47
N PHE A 479 -5.58 -3.33 -4.60
CA PHE A 479 -6.11 -2.77 -5.84
C PHE A 479 -6.33 -1.25 -5.70
N VAL A 480 -5.22 -0.51 -5.63
CA VAL A 480 -5.21 0.91 -6.03
C VAL A 480 -4.76 0.94 -7.48
N PHE A 481 -5.73 0.97 -8.41
CA PHE A 481 -5.45 1.46 -9.75
C PHE A 481 -5.20 2.96 -9.63
N ASN A 482 -3.96 3.40 -9.90
CA ASN A 482 -3.70 4.79 -10.24
C ASN A 482 -4.46 5.09 -11.55
N PHE A 483 -5.51 5.89 -11.43
CA PHE A 483 -5.96 6.79 -12.50
C PHE A 483 -5.50 8.19 -12.14
#